data_AF-A0A1I2HBB2-F1
#
_entry.id   AF-A0A1I2HBB2-F1
#
_cell.length_a   1.000
_cell.length_b   1.000
_cell.length_c   1.000
_cell.angle_alpha   90.00
_cell.angle_beta   90.00
_cell.angle_gamma   90.00
#
_symmetry.space_group_name_H-M   'P 1'
#
loop_
_entity.id
_entity.type
_entity.pdbx_description
1 polymer ?
#
loop_
_entity_poly.entity_id
_entity_poly.type
_entity_poly.pdbx_seq_one_letter_code
_entity_poly.pdbx_strand_id
1 'polypeptide(L)'
;MRKLAEMLGYSPATLYLYYHDKDHLLFSVVDDAFTRFRTELAQAASSTSDPTERLDRIGEAYVQFGLTHSIYYQLMFMWRVDYLIQAKPGEETPRMEAFQVLFDSVEYAQSNNTVKPGYSVFAWNWLGISYGLFILSGVIWMIVLLPLQNKMIRQGQLSYEQNTMTNKIILASRNWNFYGILATLTPIASMILMVWKPCM
;
A
#
# COMPACT_ATOMS: atom_id res chain seq x y z
N MET A 1 36.39 1.11 -3.42
CA MET A 1 37.19 1.99 -2.53
C MET A 1 38.54 2.36 -3.13
N ARG A 2 39.45 1.43 -3.43
CA ARG A 2 40.81 1.77 -3.95
C ARG A 2 40.81 2.68 -5.20
N LYS A 3 40.08 2.30 -6.25
CA LYS A 3 39.94 3.13 -7.48
C LYS A 3 39.36 4.53 -7.21
N LEU A 4 38.43 4.64 -6.26
CA LEU A 4 37.82 5.91 -5.88
C LEU A 4 38.84 6.81 -5.17
N ALA A 5 39.62 6.24 -4.25
CA ALA A 5 40.66 6.99 -3.54
C ALA A 5 41.69 7.57 -4.52
N GLU A 6 42.12 6.76 -5.50
CA GLU A 6 43.05 7.18 -6.56
C GLU A 6 42.50 8.34 -7.39
N MET A 7 41.24 8.26 -7.85
CA MET A 7 40.59 9.36 -8.59
C MET A 7 40.47 10.66 -7.78
N LEU A 8 40.34 10.56 -6.46
CA LEU A 8 40.23 11.70 -5.56
C LEU A 8 41.60 12.19 -5.03
N GLY A 9 42.71 11.53 -5.38
CA GLY A 9 44.04 11.87 -4.90
C GLY A 9 44.33 11.49 -3.43
N TYR A 10 43.54 10.58 -2.85
CA TYR A 10 43.70 10.09 -1.48
C TYR A 10 44.22 8.66 -1.41
N SER A 11 44.81 8.28 -0.27
CA SER A 11 45.12 6.88 0.01
C SER A 11 43.82 6.09 0.26
N PRO A 12 43.72 4.81 -0.12
CA PRO A 12 42.55 3.99 0.21
C PRO A 12 42.28 3.92 1.72
N ALA A 13 43.32 3.91 2.55
CA ALA A 13 43.20 3.89 4.01
C ALA A 13 42.45 5.12 4.53
N THR A 14 42.64 6.29 3.92
CA THR A 14 41.93 7.52 4.28
C THR A 14 40.41 7.37 4.10
N LEU A 15 39.95 6.75 3.02
CA LEU A 15 38.51 6.52 2.82
C LEU A 15 37.93 5.55 3.85
N TYR A 16 38.69 4.53 4.26
CA TYR A 16 38.26 3.57 5.27
C TYR A 16 38.15 4.17 6.68
N LEU A 17 38.78 5.33 6.95
CA LEU A 17 38.56 6.07 8.21
C LEU A 17 37.13 6.60 8.33
N TYR A 18 36.48 6.91 7.20
CA TYR A 18 35.13 7.48 7.16
C TYR A 18 34.07 6.45 6.75
N TYR A 19 34.45 5.47 5.92
CA TYR A 19 33.51 4.49 5.39
C TYR A 19 34.04 3.07 5.55
N HIS A 20 33.36 2.30 6.41
CA HIS A 20 33.70 0.91 6.70
C HIS A 20 33.81 0.05 5.42
N ASP A 21 32.87 0.24 4.51
CA ASP A 21 32.84 -0.44 3.21
C ASP A 21 32.19 0.44 2.13
N LYS A 22 32.07 -0.14 0.92
CA LYS A 22 31.45 0.53 -0.23
C LYS A 22 29.97 0.82 0.00
N ASP A 23 29.27 -0.05 0.70
CA ASP A 23 27.84 0.11 0.94
C ASP A 23 27.57 1.23 1.94
N HIS A 24 28.38 1.34 3.00
CA HIS A 24 28.35 2.46 3.94
C HIS A 24 28.60 3.81 3.24
N LEU A 25 29.55 3.86 2.30
CA LEU A 25 29.76 5.04 1.46
C LEU A 25 28.51 5.35 0.62
N LEU A 26 27.99 4.36 -0.11
CA LEU A 26 26.81 4.56 -0.96
C LEU A 26 25.58 4.99 -0.16
N PHE A 27 25.37 4.41 1.04
CA PHE A 27 24.30 4.81 1.94
C PHE A 27 24.41 6.29 2.30
N SER A 28 25.62 6.72 2.67
CA SER A 28 25.87 8.12 3.05
C SER A 28 25.63 9.09 1.88
N VAL A 29 25.98 8.69 0.66
CA VAL A 29 25.69 9.47 -0.55
C VAL A 29 24.18 9.52 -0.84
N VAL A 30 23.48 8.41 -0.64
CA VAL A 30 22.02 8.35 -0.80
C VAL A 30 21.32 9.24 0.25
N ASP A 31 21.79 9.25 1.50
CA ASP A 31 21.28 10.15 2.54
C ASP A 31 21.40 11.62 2.16
N ASP A 32 22.58 12.03 1.69
CA ASP A 32 22.80 13.39 1.22
C ASP A 32 21.85 13.72 0.07
N ALA A 33 21.64 12.77 -0.85
CA ALA A 33 20.73 12.94 -1.97
C ALA A 33 19.25 13.13 -1.52
N PHE A 34 18.76 12.33 -0.58
CA PHE A 34 17.41 12.52 0.00
C PHE A 34 17.27 13.81 0.79
N THR A 35 18.34 14.23 1.49
CA THR A 35 18.36 15.51 2.22
C THR A 35 18.24 16.69 1.26
N ARG A 36 18.99 16.68 0.15
CA ARG A 36 18.89 17.70 -0.91
C ARG A 36 17.50 17.70 -1.55
N PHE A 37 17.03 16.53 -1.94
CA PHE A 37 15.71 16.36 -2.54
C PHE A 37 14.60 16.92 -1.65
N ARG A 38 14.57 16.54 -0.37
CA ARG A 38 13.61 17.08 0.61
C ARG A 38 13.69 18.60 0.70
N THR A 39 14.90 19.16 0.71
CA THR A 39 15.12 20.61 0.81
C THR A 39 14.54 21.33 -0.39
N GLU A 40 14.77 20.84 -1.61
CA GLU A 40 14.22 21.43 -2.84
C GLU A 40 12.68 21.33 -2.88
N LEU A 41 12.11 20.18 -2.51
CA LEU A 41 10.65 20.04 -2.42
C LEU A 41 10.05 20.99 -1.37
N ALA A 42 10.68 21.12 -0.19
CA ALA A 42 10.21 22.00 0.87
C ALA A 42 10.28 23.48 0.46
N GLN A 43 11.34 23.89 -0.23
CA GLN A 43 11.47 25.23 -0.78
C GLN A 43 10.34 25.51 -1.78
N ALA A 44 10.09 24.60 -2.71
CA ALA A 44 8.99 24.71 -3.67
C ALA A 44 7.63 24.79 -2.97
N ALA A 45 7.38 23.93 -1.97
CA ALA A 45 6.15 23.95 -1.19
C ALA A 45 5.93 25.30 -0.47
N SER A 46 6.99 25.89 0.07
CA SER A 46 6.95 27.16 0.80
C SER A 46 6.87 28.40 -0.09
N SER A 47 7.08 28.26 -1.42
CA SER A 47 7.12 29.38 -2.35
C SER A 47 5.75 30.02 -2.64
N THR A 48 4.66 29.32 -2.29
CA THR A 48 3.29 29.80 -2.47
C THR A 48 2.41 29.41 -1.28
N SER A 49 1.41 30.25 -1.00
CA SER A 49 0.36 29.99 -0.02
C SER A 49 -0.87 29.32 -0.64
N ASP A 50 -1.02 29.36 -1.96
CA ASP A 50 -2.13 28.70 -2.65
C ASP A 50 -1.99 27.17 -2.55
N PRO A 51 -2.98 26.45 -2.00
CA PRO A 51 -2.84 25.02 -1.76
C PRO A 51 -2.75 24.17 -3.03
N THR A 52 -3.34 24.62 -4.14
CA THR A 52 -3.29 23.89 -5.42
C THR A 52 -1.96 24.12 -6.10
N GLU A 53 -1.56 25.38 -6.22
CA GLU A 53 -0.28 25.77 -6.80
C GLU A 53 0.88 25.13 -6.01
N ARG A 54 0.77 25.03 -4.68
CA ARG A 54 1.78 24.34 -3.85
C ARG A 54 2.06 22.92 -4.33
N LEU A 55 1.02 22.14 -4.66
CA LEU A 55 1.17 20.77 -5.15
C LEU A 55 1.83 20.76 -6.54
N ASP A 56 1.44 21.68 -7.41
CA ASP A 56 2.04 21.82 -8.74
C ASP A 56 3.54 22.16 -8.62
N ARG A 57 3.92 23.11 -7.76
CA ARG A 57 5.33 23.49 -7.51
C ARG A 57 6.16 22.33 -6.97
N ILE A 58 5.60 21.52 -6.07
CA ILE A 58 6.27 20.30 -5.58
C ILE A 58 6.48 19.31 -6.72
N GLY A 59 5.48 19.12 -7.58
CA GLY A 59 5.59 18.25 -8.76
C GLY A 59 6.64 18.74 -9.76
N GLU A 60 6.68 20.05 -10.03
CA GLU A 60 7.72 20.67 -10.85
C GLU A 60 9.11 20.47 -10.25
N ALA A 61 9.27 20.73 -8.95
CA ALA A 61 10.54 20.54 -8.24
C ALA A 61 11.00 19.08 -8.26
N TYR A 62 10.08 18.12 -8.12
CA TYR A 62 10.37 16.69 -8.24
C TYR A 62 11.00 16.37 -9.61
N VAL A 63 10.35 16.81 -10.69
CA VAL A 63 10.82 16.56 -12.07
C VAL A 63 12.14 17.29 -12.31
N GLN A 64 12.23 18.55 -11.88
CA GLN A 64 13.42 19.38 -12.06
C GLN A 64 14.64 18.82 -11.32
N PHE A 65 14.44 18.25 -10.12
CA PHE A 65 15.49 17.54 -9.40
C PHE A 65 15.98 16.34 -10.20
N GLY A 66 15.06 15.53 -10.75
CA GLY A 66 15.42 14.38 -11.59
C GLY A 66 16.23 14.77 -12.83
N LEU A 67 15.91 15.91 -13.44
CA LEU A 67 16.61 16.41 -14.63
C LEU A 67 17.98 17.02 -14.29
N THR A 68 18.06 17.81 -13.22
CA THR A 68 19.25 18.58 -12.83
C THR A 68 20.27 17.71 -12.09
N HIS A 69 19.77 16.79 -11.25
CA HIS A 69 20.55 15.91 -10.39
C HIS A 69 20.39 14.44 -10.82
N SER A 70 20.51 14.16 -12.11
CA SER A 70 20.19 12.85 -12.71
C SER A 70 20.92 11.67 -12.06
N ILE A 71 22.18 11.82 -11.65
CA ILE A 71 22.94 10.77 -10.96
C ILE A 71 22.36 10.49 -9.58
N TYR A 72 21.99 11.52 -8.82
CA TYR A 72 21.33 11.35 -7.53
C TYR A 72 19.98 10.68 -7.70
N TYR A 73 19.19 11.12 -8.67
CA TYR A 73 17.89 10.52 -8.98
C TYR A 73 18.00 9.04 -9.36
N GLN A 74 18.94 8.68 -10.24
CA GLN A 74 19.21 7.29 -10.60
C GLN A 74 19.62 6.47 -9.38
N LEU A 75 20.50 7.02 -8.54
CA LEU A 75 20.95 6.33 -7.34
C LEU A 75 19.79 6.06 -6.36
N MET A 76 18.96 7.08 -6.10
CA MET A 76 17.84 7.02 -5.16
C MET A 76 16.69 6.12 -5.64
N PHE A 77 16.31 6.23 -6.92
CA PHE A 77 15.05 5.68 -7.43
C PHE A 77 15.21 4.59 -8.49
N MET A 78 16.42 4.33 -9.00
CA MET A 78 16.65 3.30 -10.02
C MET A 78 17.61 2.21 -9.58
N TRP A 79 18.69 2.56 -8.88
CA TRP A 79 19.75 1.61 -8.52
C TRP A 79 19.64 1.12 -7.09
N ARG A 80 19.38 2.02 -6.13
CA ARG A 80 19.36 1.70 -4.69
C ARG A 80 18.01 1.97 -4.04
N VAL A 81 16.94 1.50 -4.69
CA VAL A 81 15.58 1.57 -4.13
C VAL A 81 15.49 0.79 -2.81
N ASP A 82 16.33 -0.23 -2.63
CA ASP A 82 16.48 -0.95 -1.36
C ASP A 82 16.82 0.01 -0.19
N TYR A 83 17.58 1.07 -0.46
CA TYR A 83 18.00 2.03 0.55
C TYR A 83 16.89 3.01 0.95
N LEU A 84 15.81 3.12 0.17
CA LEU A 84 14.64 3.90 0.59
C LEU A 84 13.96 3.30 1.82
N ILE A 85 13.87 1.98 1.85
CA ILE A 85 13.05 1.23 2.81
C ILE A 85 13.92 0.68 3.95
N GLN A 86 15.20 0.42 3.69
CA GLN A 86 16.14 -0.04 4.70
C GLN A 86 16.64 1.10 5.58
N ALA A 87 16.29 1.05 6.86
CA ALA A 87 16.89 1.88 7.89
C ALA A 87 18.30 1.37 8.23
N LYS A 88 19.22 2.29 8.56
CA LYS A 88 20.53 1.90 9.12
C LYS A 88 20.34 1.34 10.53
N PRO A 89 21.26 0.48 11.01
CA PRO A 89 21.29 0.11 12.42
C PRO A 89 21.39 1.36 13.32
N GLY A 90 20.40 1.57 14.19
CA GLY A 90 20.30 2.74 15.07
C GLY A 90 19.51 3.93 14.50
N GLU A 91 18.96 3.79 13.29
CA GLU A 91 18.05 4.76 12.69
C GLU A 91 16.61 4.22 12.76
N GLU A 92 15.67 4.99 13.33
CA GLU A 92 14.28 4.55 13.49
C GLU A 92 13.45 4.74 12.21
N THR A 93 13.74 5.81 11.45
CA THR A 93 12.98 6.19 10.26
C THR A 93 13.84 6.01 9.00
N PRO A 94 13.39 5.20 8.02
CA PRO A 94 14.00 5.20 6.69
C PRO A 94 13.87 6.58 6.04
N ARG A 95 14.45 6.75 4.85
CA ARG A 95 14.52 8.01 4.06
C ARG A 95 13.15 8.52 3.55
N MET A 96 12.08 8.13 4.21
CA MET A 96 10.69 8.48 3.96
C MET A 96 10.37 9.94 4.34
N GLU A 97 11.16 10.57 5.21
CA GLU A 97 10.98 11.97 5.61
C GLU A 97 11.01 12.93 4.42
N ALA A 98 11.72 12.56 3.34
CA ALA A 98 11.72 13.35 2.12
C ALA A 98 10.32 13.48 1.47
N PHE A 99 9.45 12.49 1.69
CA PHE A 99 8.08 12.50 1.19
C PHE A 99 7.10 13.19 2.13
N GLN A 100 7.49 13.51 3.37
CA GLN A 100 6.62 14.17 4.33
C GLN A 100 6.14 15.53 3.81
N VAL A 101 6.98 16.24 3.06
CA VAL A 101 6.63 17.51 2.41
C VAL A 101 5.39 17.37 1.52
N LEU A 102 5.28 16.27 0.77
CA LEU A 102 4.13 16.01 -0.09
C LEU A 102 2.89 15.68 0.75
N PHE A 103 3.02 14.82 1.77
CA PHE A 103 1.92 14.47 2.66
C PHE A 103 1.34 15.70 3.37
N ASP A 104 2.20 16.53 3.96
CA ASP A 104 1.81 17.77 4.64
C ASP A 104 1.11 18.73 3.66
N SER A 105 1.58 18.80 2.41
CA SER A 105 0.99 19.68 1.40
C SER A 105 -0.36 19.18 0.91
N VAL A 106 -0.54 17.87 0.78
CA VAL A 106 -1.85 17.27 0.46
C VAL A 106 -2.83 17.46 1.61
N GLU A 107 -2.39 17.27 2.86
CA GLU A 107 -3.22 17.52 4.04
C GLU A 107 -3.61 19.00 4.14
N TYR A 108 -2.66 19.91 3.88
CA TYR A 108 -2.94 21.35 3.79
C TYR A 108 -3.98 21.65 2.71
N ALA A 109 -3.86 21.07 1.50
CA ALA A 109 -4.85 21.22 0.43
C ALA A 109 -6.22 20.66 0.79
N GLN A 110 -6.28 19.51 1.49
CA GLN A 110 -7.52 18.93 1.98
C GLN A 110 -8.21 19.82 3.03
N SER A 111 -7.44 20.36 3.99
CA SER A 111 -7.97 21.27 5.01
C SER A 111 -8.52 22.57 4.42
N ASN A 112 -8.01 23.00 3.26
CA ASN A 112 -8.49 24.16 2.51
C ASN A 112 -9.58 23.82 1.48
N ASN A 113 -10.09 22.59 1.45
CA ASN A 113 -11.13 22.11 0.54
C ASN A 113 -10.78 22.21 -0.97
N THR A 114 -9.49 22.36 -1.32
CA THR A 114 -9.06 22.39 -2.74
C THR A 114 -8.89 20.98 -3.30
N VAL A 115 -8.48 20.03 -2.46
CA VAL A 115 -8.39 18.60 -2.78
C VAL A 115 -9.36 17.84 -1.90
N LYS A 116 -10.21 17.00 -2.51
CA LYS A 116 -11.11 16.14 -1.73
C LYS A 116 -10.29 15.04 -1.05
N PRO A 117 -10.49 14.78 0.25
CA PRO A 117 -9.86 13.63 0.89
C PRO A 117 -10.29 12.34 0.20
N GLY A 118 -9.39 11.36 0.16
CA GLY A 118 -9.71 10.01 -0.29
C GLY A 118 -10.79 9.36 0.60
N TYR A 119 -11.41 8.29 0.11
CA TYR A 119 -12.38 7.54 0.90
C TYR A 119 -11.65 6.54 1.80
N SER A 120 -11.91 6.58 3.11
CA SER A 120 -11.44 5.53 4.02
C SER A 120 -12.11 4.20 3.69
N VAL A 121 -11.32 3.13 3.69
CA VAL A 121 -11.73 1.76 3.35
C VAL A 121 -12.82 1.22 4.28
N PHE A 122 -12.85 1.69 5.53
CA PHE A 122 -13.77 1.22 6.57
C PHE A 122 -14.76 2.28 7.06
N ALA A 123 -14.92 3.37 6.30
CA ALA A 123 -15.92 4.37 6.62
C ALA A 123 -17.30 4.01 6.04
N TRP A 124 -18.33 4.73 6.46
CA TRP A 124 -19.71 4.59 5.96
C TRP A 124 -19.85 5.17 4.54
N ASN A 125 -19.11 4.59 3.60
CA ASN A 125 -19.11 4.94 2.19
C ASN A 125 -19.27 3.68 1.34
N TRP A 126 -19.37 3.85 0.02
CA TRP A 126 -19.59 2.74 -0.90
C TRP A 126 -18.50 1.64 -0.78
N LEU A 127 -17.25 2.03 -0.51
CA LEU A 127 -16.13 1.11 -0.36
C LEU A 127 -16.28 0.29 0.92
N GLY A 128 -16.60 0.93 2.05
CA GLY A 128 -16.88 0.24 3.31
C GLY A 128 -18.07 -0.72 3.23
N ILE A 129 -19.13 -0.34 2.52
CA ILE A 129 -20.27 -1.24 2.26
C ILE A 129 -19.82 -2.46 1.43
N SER A 130 -18.98 -2.25 0.42
CA SER A 130 -18.42 -3.33 -0.40
C SER A 130 -17.62 -4.32 0.44
N TYR A 131 -16.69 -3.82 1.26
CA TYR A 131 -15.93 -4.67 2.18
C TYR A 131 -16.83 -5.40 3.19
N GLY A 132 -17.86 -4.73 3.70
CA GLY A 132 -18.86 -5.35 4.58
C GLY A 132 -19.58 -6.53 3.92
N LEU A 133 -20.02 -6.37 2.67
CA LEU A 133 -20.64 -7.42 1.87
C LEU A 133 -19.67 -8.59 1.59
N PHE A 134 -18.41 -8.29 1.29
CA PHE A 134 -17.40 -9.31 1.09
C PHE A 134 -17.13 -10.13 2.36
N ILE A 135 -16.99 -9.46 3.52
CA ILE A 135 -16.83 -10.12 4.82
C ILE A 135 -18.06 -10.97 5.16
N LEU A 136 -19.26 -10.44 4.93
CA LEU A 136 -20.51 -11.16 5.17
C LEU A 136 -20.58 -12.48 4.41
N SER A 137 -20.11 -12.52 3.16
CA SER A 137 -20.00 -13.77 2.38
C SER A 137 -19.11 -14.81 3.08
N GLY A 138 -17.93 -14.40 3.54
CA GLY A 138 -17.02 -15.26 4.29
C GLY A 138 -17.62 -15.79 5.59
N VAL A 139 -18.37 -14.95 6.31
CA VAL A 139 -19.08 -15.33 7.54
C VAL A 139 -20.19 -16.35 7.24
N ILE A 140 -20.97 -16.17 6.17
CA ILE A 140 -22.00 -17.14 5.75
C ILE A 140 -21.35 -18.48 5.43
N TRP A 141 -20.19 -18.48 4.76
CA TRP A 141 -19.43 -19.69 4.49
C TRP A 141 -19.02 -20.43 5.78
N MET A 142 -18.37 -19.72 6.70
CA MET A 142 -17.85 -20.33 7.92
C MET A 142 -18.93 -20.82 8.89
N ILE A 143 -19.97 -20.01 9.09
CA ILE A 143 -20.98 -20.26 10.14
C ILE A 143 -22.16 -21.09 9.62
N VAL A 144 -22.49 -21.00 8.33
CA VAL A 144 -23.70 -21.62 7.78
C VAL A 144 -23.37 -22.74 6.79
N LEU A 145 -22.59 -22.46 5.74
CA LEU A 145 -22.37 -23.43 4.67
C LEU A 145 -21.49 -24.60 5.09
N LEU A 146 -20.36 -24.36 5.78
CA LEU A 146 -19.49 -25.44 6.25
C LEU A 146 -20.20 -26.40 7.21
N PRO A 147 -20.96 -25.94 8.23
CA PRO A 147 -21.71 -26.85 9.09
C PRO A 147 -22.84 -27.58 8.36
N LEU A 148 -23.54 -26.92 7.43
CA LEU A 148 -24.57 -27.58 6.62
C LEU A 148 -23.95 -28.62 5.67
N GLN A 149 -22.80 -28.34 5.08
CA GLN A 149 -22.04 -29.27 4.25
C GLN A 149 -21.68 -30.54 5.04
N ASN A 150 -21.12 -30.37 6.24
CA ASN A 150 -20.79 -31.49 7.11
C ASN A 150 -22.03 -32.31 7.52
N LYS A 151 -23.15 -31.64 7.81
CA LYS A 151 -24.44 -32.31 8.09
C LYS A 151 -24.93 -33.12 6.90
N MET A 152 -24.83 -32.58 5.68
CA MET A 152 -25.24 -33.28 4.46
C MET A 152 -24.37 -34.52 4.20
N ILE A 153 -23.05 -34.42 4.34
CA ILE A 153 -22.13 -35.56 4.17
C ILE A 153 -22.52 -36.69 5.14
N ARG A 154 -22.72 -36.36 6.42
CA ARG A 154 -23.10 -37.34 7.44
C ARG A 154 -24.47 -38.00 7.15
N GLN A 155 -25.47 -37.21 6.75
CA GLN A 155 -26.80 -37.75 6.43
C GLN A 155 -26.82 -38.52 5.10
N GLY A 156 -25.94 -38.16 4.16
CA GLY A 156 -25.74 -38.87 2.90
C GLY A 156 -25.21 -40.27 3.10
N GLN A 157 -24.20 -40.43 3.98
CA GLN A 157 -23.69 -41.74 4.37
C GLN A 157 -24.78 -42.62 5.00
N LEU A 158 -25.54 -42.08 5.96
CA LEU A 158 -26.64 -42.80 6.60
C LEU A 158 -27.76 -43.20 5.62
N SER A 159 -28.10 -42.32 4.68
CA SER A 159 -29.13 -42.60 3.67
C SER A 159 -28.66 -43.64 2.65
N TYR A 160 -27.37 -43.68 2.34
CA TYR A 160 -26.75 -44.70 1.49
C TYR A 160 -26.79 -46.08 2.17
N GLU A 161 -26.38 -46.16 3.43
CA GLU A 161 -26.43 -47.40 4.22
C GLU A 161 -27.85 -47.94 4.38
N GLN A 162 -28.84 -47.05 4.52
CA GLN A 162 -30.25 -47.41 4.70
C GLN A 162 -31.01 -47.62 3.37
N ASN A 163 -30.38 -47.32 2.23
CA ASN A 163 -31.00 -47.32 0.90
C ASN A 163 -32.32 -46.52 0.82
N THR A 164 -32.47 -45.49 1.67
CA THR A 164 -33.67 -44.65 1.76
C THR A 164 -33.29 -43.18 1.90
N MET A 165 -33.88 -42.32 1.08
CA MET A 165 -33.68 -40.87 1.17
C MET A 165 -34.46 -40.28 2.35
N THR A 166 -33.74 -39.75 3.33
CA THR A 166 -34.35 -39.15 4.53
C THR A 166 -34.71 -37.68 4.30
N ASN A 167 -35.89 -37.22 4.73
CA ASN A 167 -36.30 -35.80 4.64
C ASN A 167 -35.29 -34.80 5.23
N LYS A 168 -34.46 -35.23 6.19
CA LYS A 168 -33.36 -34.44 6.78
C LYS A 168 -32.32 -34.00 5.75
N ILE A 169 -31.98 -34.85 4.76
CA ILE A 169 -30.99 -34.50 3.73
C ILE A 169 -31.54 -33.48 2.74
N ILE A 170 -32.84 -33.61 2.40
CA ILE A 170 -33.54 -32.69 1.49
C ILE A 170 -33.61 -31.29 2.11
N LEU A 171 -33.98 -31.21 3.39
CA LEU A 171 -34.04 -29.93 4.12
C LEU A 171 -32.64 -29.29 4.26
N ALA A 172 -31.62 -30.08 4.58
CA ALA A 172 -30.25 -29.58 4.67
C ALA A 172 -29.73 -29.07 3.31
N SER A 173 -29.99 -29.81 2.22
CA SER A 173 -29.65 -29.43 0.85
C SER A 173 -30.36 -28.15 0.39
N ARG A 174 -31.66 -28.02 0.66
CA ARG A 174 -32.41 -26.80 0.33
C ARG A 174 -31.87 -25.57 1.05
N ASN A 175 -31.57 -25.71 2.35
CA ASN A 175 -30.98 -24.62 3.13
C ASN A 175 -29.57 -24.29 2.63
N TRP A 176 -28.75 -25.29 2.33
CA TRP A 176 -27.41 -25.08 1.80
C TRP A 176 -27.44 -24.34 0.46
N ASN A 177 -28.34 -24.72 -0.45
CA ASN A 177 -28.52 -24.00 -1.73
C ASN A 177 -28.95 -22.55 -1.52
N PHE A 178 -29.89 -22.29 -0.62
CA PHE A 178 -30.36 -20.93 -0.33
C PHE A 178 -29.22 -20.04 0.19
N TYR A 179 -28.50 -20.50 1.21
CA TYR A 179 -27.36 -19.73 1.76
C TYR A 179 -26.17 -19.68 0.79
N GLY A 180 -26.01 -20.67 -0.08
CA GLY A 180 -24.97 -20.71 -1.11
C GLY A 180 -25.20 -19.62 -2.17
N ILE A 181 -26.45 -19.45 -2.61
CA ILE A 181 -26.84 -18.36 -3.50
C ILE A 181 -26.60 -17.03 -2.80
N LEU A 182 -27.04 -16.87 -1.55
CA LEU A 182 -26.85 -15.63 -0.81
C LEU A 182 -25.37 -15.27 -0.67
N ALA A 183 -24.53 -16.23 -0.27
CA ALA A 183 -23.08 -16.07 -0.15
C ALA A 183 -22.38 -15.75 -1.47
N THR A 184 -22.96 -16.14 -2.61
CA THR A 184 -22.41 -15.84 -3.94
C THR A 184 -22.86 -14.47 -4.44
N LEU A 185 -24.11 -14.06 -4.16
CA LEU A 185 -24.63 -12.75 -4.53
C LEU A 185 -23.95 -11.62 -3.74
N THR A 186 -23.56 -11.87 -2.49
CA THR A 186 -22.91 -10.84 -1.65
C THR A 186 -21.60 -10.30 -2.26
N PRO A 187 -20.61 -11.12 -2.67
CA PRO A 187 -19.38 -10.65 -3.29
C PRO A 187 -19.60 -10.12 -4.70
N ILE A 188 -20.61 -10.60 -5.45
CA ILE A 188 -20.98 -9.99 -6.74
C ILE A 188 -21.47 -8.56 -6.53
N ALA A 189 -22.35 -8.33 -5.54
CA ALA A 189 -22.79 -6.99 -5.18
C ALA A 189 -21.63 -6.11 -4.70
N SER A 190 -20.73 -6.66 -3.88
CA SER A 190 -19.47 -5.98 -3.50
C SER A 190 -18.65 -5.58 -4.73
N MET A 191 -18.49 -6.48 -5.70
CA MET A 191 -17.72 -6.21 -6.91
C MET A 191 -18.38 -5.13 -7.77
N ILE A 192 -19.70 -5.17 -7.91
CA ILE A 192 -20.46 -4.14 -8.63
C ILE A 192 -20.25 -2.78 -7.97
N LEU A 193 -20.37 -2.69 -6.64
CA LEU A 193 -20.10 -1.44 -5.91
C LEU A 193 -18.65 -0.98 -6.05
N MET A 194 -17.70 -1.92 -6.09
CA MET A 194 -16.27 -1.62 -6.32
C MET A 194 -15.96 -1.05 -7.69
N VAL A 195 -16.64 -1.53 -8.73
CA VAL A 195 -16.42 -1.06 -10.10
C VAL A 195 -17.25 0.20 -10.38
N TRP A 196 -18.49 0.23 -9.90
CA TRP A 196 -19.42 1.34 -10.12
C TRP A 196 -19.46 2.20 -8.87
N LYS A 197 -18.60 3.23 -8.84
CA LYS A 197 -18.63 4.28 -7.84
C LYS A 197 -20.01 4.96 -7.88
N PRO A 198 -20.90 4.76 -6.89
CA PRO A 198 -22.15 5.49 -6.87
C PRO A 198 -21.83 6.97 -6.62
N CYS A 199 -22.39 7.84 -7.45
CA CYS A 199 -22.36 9.29 -7.20
C CYS A 199 -23.26 9.58 -5.98
N MET A 200 -22.73 9.40 -4.77
CA MET A 200 -23.32 9.92 -3.54
C MET A 200 -22.43 11.02 -2.97
#